data_AF-A0A1Q4VRD1-F1
#
_entry.id   AF-A0A1Q4VRD1-F1
#
_cell.length_a   1.000
_cell.length_b   1.000
_cell.length_c   1.000
_cell.angle_alpha   90.00
_cell.angle_beta   90.00
_cell.angle_gamma   90.00
#
_symmetry.space_group_name_H-M   'P 1'
#
loop_
_entity.id
_entity.type
_entity.pdbx_description
1 polymer ?
#
loop_
_entity_poly.entity_id
_entity_poly.type
_entity_poly.pdbx_seq_one_letter_code
_entity_poly.pdbx_strand_id
1 'polypeptide(L)'
;MAEAVFRARVEEAGLDGLVVVDSAGTGGWHEGDGADPRTVAVLRAAGYEEDHTARQFRAEWFDTLDLVIALDEGHLRDLRRLAPTARDADKVRLLRAYDAAVSPGGVSPGGAVRLGAMVATGDIGGVSDVTVPSGDMRVGARSHDLDVPDPYYGGMAGFEECLDMVEAASDGLLTAVRAALGAEGVLPEDSPPA
;
A
#
# COMPACT_ATOMS: atom_id res chain seq x y z
N MET A 1 -0.38 6.45 -7.29
CA MET A 1 0.67 5.49 -7.72
C MET A 1 0.34 4.08 -7.29
N ALA A 2 0.35 3.79 -5.98
CA ALA A 2 0.23 2.42 -5.51
C ALA A 2 -1.14 1.77 -5.81
N GLU A 3 -2.23 2.55 -5.82
CA GLU A 3 -3.54 2.11 -6.32
C GLU A 3 -3.48 1.63 -7.78
N ALA A 4 -2.90 2.44 -8.67
CA ALA A 4 -2.85 2.15 -10.11
C ALA A 4 -2.06 0.86 -10.39
N VAL A 5 -0.90 0.72 -9.74
CA VAL A 5 -0.08 -0.50 -9.84
C VAL A 5 -0.87 -1.71 -9.33
N PHE A 6 -1.43 -1.64 -8.13
CA PHE A 6 -2.11 -2.80 -7.55
C PHE A 6 -3.40 -3.16 -8.29
N ARG A 7 -4.14 -2.17 -8.79
CA ARG A 7 -5.31 -2.37 -9.65
C ARG A 7 -4.94 -3.13 -10.92
N ALA A 8 -3.86 -2.71 -11.59
CA ALA A 8 -3.37 -3.42 -12.78
C ALA A 8 -3.01 -4.87 -12.47
N ARG A 9 -2.32 -5.15 -11.35
CA ARG A 9 -1.99 -6.53 -10.94
C ARG A 9 -3.22 -7.37 -10.62
N VAL A 10 -4.25 -6.79 -10.02
CA VAL A 10 -5.54 -7.45 -9.76
C VAL A 10 -6.27 -7.79 -11.06
N GLU A 11 -6.28 -6.87 -12.03
CA GLU A 11 -6.89 -7.06 -13.34
C GLU A 11 -6.14 -8.11 -14.17
N GLU A 12 -4.81 -8.03 -14.23
CA GLU A 12 -3.96 -9.05 -14.88
C GLU A 12 -4.15 -10.44 -14.27
N ALA A 13 -4.46 -10.50 -12.98
CA ALA A 13 -4.77 -11.72 -12.26
C ALA A 13 -6.21 -12.23 -12.47
N GLY A 14 -7.09 -11.47 -13.14
CA GLY A 14 -8.51 -11.78 -13.31
C GLY A 14 -9.30 -11.75 -12.00
N LEU A 15 -8.88 -10.92 -11.03
CA LEU A 15 -9.48 -10.82 -9.70
C LEU A 15 -10.30 -9.54 -9.52
N ASP A 16 -10.45 -8.71 -10.55
CA ASP A 16 -11.19 -7.44 -10.54
C ASP A 16 -12.68 -7.60 -10.16
N GLY A 17 -13.27 -8.79 -10.40
CA GLY A 17 -14.61 -9.13 -9.93
C GLY A 17 -14.72 -9.49 -8.44
N LEU A 18 -13.60 -9.72 -7.77
CA LEU A 18 -13.51 -10.16 -6.37
C LEU A 18 -12.84 -9.12 -5.47
N VAL A 19 -11.88 -8.37 -6.03
CA VAL A 19 -11.03 -7.41 -5.33
C VAL A 19 -11.28 -6.04 -5.90
N VAL A 20 -11.80 -5.15 -5.06
CA VAL A 20 -11.86 -3.73 -5.35
C VAL A 20 -10.56 -3.09 -4.89
N VAL A 21 -10.07 -2.09 -5.60
CA VAL A 21 -8.90 -1.31 -5.17
C VAL A 21 -9.31 0.15 -5.22
N ASP A 22 -8.85 0.92 -4.24
CA ASP A 22 -9.14 2.35 -4.11
C ASP A 22 -7.98 3.02 -3.36
N SER A 23 -7.90 4.35 -3.35
CA SER A 23 -6.96 5.09 -2.50
C SER A 23 -7.50 6.37 -1.88
N ALA A 24 -6.80 6.81 -0.83
CA ALA A 24 -7.09 8.03 -0.08
C ALA A 24 -5.84 8.56 0.63
N GLY A 25 -5.88 9.76 1.19
CA GLY A 25 -4.86 10.27 2.11
C GLY A 25 -5.31 10.25 3.57
N THR A 26 -4.39 10.16 4.53
CA THR A 26 -4.68 10.41 5.96
C THR A 26 -5.04 11.88 6.24
N GLY A 27 -4.52 12.81 5.43
CA GLY A 27 -4.86 14.24 5.44
C GLY A 27 -5.82 14.66 4.33
N GLY A 28 -6.47 15.81 4.49
CA GLY A 28 -7.45 16.37 3.53
C GLY A 28 -6.88 17.42 2.58
N TRP A 29 -5.55 17.64 2.56
CA TRP A 29 -4.91 18.78 1.89
C TRP A 29 -4.97 18.78 0.36
N HIS A 30 -5.53 17.74 -0.26
CA HIS A 30 -5.68 17.58 -1.70
C HIS A 30 -7.05 17.02 -2.13
N GLU A 31 -8.07 17.07 -1.26
CA GLU A 31 -9.38 16.48 -1.58
C GLU A 31 -9.98 17.11 -2.86
N GLY A 32 -10.24 16.27 -3.86
CA GLY A 32 -10.76 16.66 -5.17
C GLY A 32 -9.71 16.87 -6.27
N ASP A 33 -8.42 16.89 -5.93
CA ASP A 33 -7.35 17.02 -6.92
C ASP A 33 -7.04 15.69 -7.61
N GLY A 34 -6.51 15.75 -8.84
CA GLY A 34 -5.93 14.59 -9.50
C GLY A 34 -4.53 14.25 -8.95
N ALA A 35 -3.93 13.16 -9.45
CA ALA A 35 -2.57 12.81 -9.08
C ALA A 35 -1.53 13.87 -9.53
N ASP A 36 -0.42 14.01 -8.80
CA ASP A 36 0.69 14.90 -9.18
C ASP A 36 1.16 14.59 -10.61
N PRO A 37 1.37 15.60 -11.48
CA PRO A 37 1.77 15.38 -12.87
C PRO A 37 3.01 14.51 -13.05
N ARG A 38 3.95 14.50 -12.09
CA ARG A 38 5.14 13.65 -12.08
C ARG A 38 4.77 12.19 -11.83
N THR A 39 3.84 11.95 -10.89
CA THR A 39 3.25 10.62 -10.67
C THR A 39 2.57 10.13 -11.93
N VAL A 40 1.74 10.97 -12.57
CA VAL A 40 1.04 10.63 -13.82
C VAL A 40 2.04 10.30 -14.94
N ALA A 41 3.10 11.08 -15.07
CA ALA A 41 4.13 10.86 -16.08
C ALA A 41 4.85 9.52 -15.88
N VAL A 42 5.23 9.19 -14.65
CA VAL A 42 5.91 7.93 -14.30
C VAL A 42 4.98 6.73 -14.51
N LEU A 43 3.74 6.79 -14.03
CA LEU A 43 2.75 5.73 -14.23
C LEU A 43 2.49 5.47 -15.72
N ARG A 44 2.27 6.54 -16.50
CA ARG A 44 2.06 6.43 -17.95
C ARG A 44 3.27 5.85 -18.67
N ALA A 45 4.48 6.26 -18.30
CA ALA A 45 5.70 5.74 -18.90
C ALA A 45 5.89 4.24 -18.63
N ALA A 46 5.44 3.77 -17.46
CA ALA A 46 5.44 2.36 -17.07
C ALA A 46 4.23 1.56 -17.62
N GLY A 47 3.29 2.21 -18.30
CA GLY A 47 2.12 1.56 -18.90
C GLY A 47 0.90 1.42 -17.99
N TYR A 48 0.88 2.09 -16.84
CA TYR A 48 -0.28 2.12 -15.95
C TYR A 48 -1.25 3.23 -16.32
N GLU A 49 -2.54 2.90 -16.30
CA GLU A 49 -3.62 3.88 -16.32
C GLU A 49 -3.94 4.33 -14.89
N GLU A 50 -4.34 5.60 -14.75
CA GLU A 50 -4.81 6.15 -13.49
C GLU A 50 -6.03 7.04 -13.76
N ASP A 51 -7.08 6.84 -12.96
CA ASP A 51 -8.25 7.73 -12.86
C ASP A 51 -8.44 8.03 -11.38
N HIS A 52 -7.51 8.80 -10.82
CA HIS A 52 -7.46 9.10 -9.40
C HIS A 52 -8.07 10.47 -9.08
N THR A 53 -8.93 10.50 -8.07
CA THR A 53 -9.32 11.72 -7.38
C THR A 53 -8.97 11.58 -5.91
N ALA A 54 -8.13 12.48 -5.41
CA ALA A 54 -7.68 12.47 -4.04
C ALA A 54 -8.86 12.69 -3.09
N ARG A 55 -8.91 11.87 -2.04
CA ARG A 55 -9.94 11.92 -0.99
C ARG A 55 -9.30 11.64 0.35
N GLN A 56 -9.88 12.17 1.42
CA GLN A 56 -9.42 11.84 2.77
C GLN A 56 -10.01 10.50 3.23
N PHE A 57 -9.17 9.67 3.82
CA PHE A 57 -9.60 8.43 4.48
C PHE A 57 -10.47 8.78 5.69
N ARG A 58 -11.62 8.11 5.81
CA ARG A 58 -12.57 8.33 6.90
C ARG A 58 -12.70 7.08 7.76
N ALA A 59 -12.88 7.27 9.07
CA ALA A 59 -12.92 6.15 10.02
C ALA A 59 -14.07 5.17 9.73
N GLU A 60 -15.17 5.65 9.17
CA GLU A 60 -16.34 4.84 8.80
C GLU A 60 -16.02 3.83 7.70
N TRP A 61 -14.96 4.05 6.92
CA TRP A 61 -14.57 3.10 5.86
C TRP A 61 -14.08 1.78 6.44
N PHE A 62 -13.53 1.78 7.67
CA PHE A 62 -13.12 0.54 8.32
C PHE A 62 -14.23 -0.50 8.40
N ASP A 63 -15.51 -0.11 8.48
CA ASP A 63 -16.64 -1.05 8.49
C ASP A 63 -16.77 -1.87 7.21
N THR A 64 -16.30 -1.31 6.09
CA THR A 64 -16.43 -1.89 4.75
C THR A 64 -15.14 -2.44 4.17
N LEU A 65 -14.01 -2.07 4.78
CA LEU A 65 -12.68 -2.45 4.34
C LEU A 65 -12.18 -3.66 5.11
N ASP A 66 -11.56 -4.58 4.39
CA ASP A 66 -10.93 -5.75 4.99
C ASP A 66 -9.42 -5.57 5.20
N LEU A 67 -8.78 -4.74 4.37
CA LEU A 67 -7.35 -4.46 4.44
C LEU A 67 -7.09 -3.00 4.06
N VAL A 68 -6.29 -2.31 4.87
CA VAL A 68 -5.85 -0.92 4.61
C VAL A 68 -4.33 -0.92 4.50
N ILE A 69 -3.81 -0.39 3.38
CA ILE A 69 -2.36 -0.39 3.12
C ILE A 69 -1.79 1.01 3.32
N ALA A 70 -0.81 1.12 4.22
CA ALA A 70 -0.02 2.32 4.47
C ALA A 70 1.30 2.26 3.69
N LEU A 71 1.77 3.40 3.18
CA LEU A 71 3.04 3.48 2.46
C LEU A 71 4.26 3.67 3.36
N ASP A 72 4.07 4.22 4.56
CA ASP A 72 5.15 4.39 5.55
C ASP A 72 4.62 4.26 6.99
N GLU A 73 5.54 4.24 7.95
CA GLU A 73 5.25 4.18 9.38
C GLU A 73 4.39 5.33 9.92
N GLY A 74 4.52 6.53 9.33
CA GLY A 74 3.69 7.70 9.66
C GLY A 74 2.23 7.44 9.33
N HIS A 75 1.97 7.06 8.08
CA HIS A 75 0.65 6.64 7.61
C HIS A 75 0.07 5.50 8.46
N LEU A 76 0.88 4.47 8.74
CA LEU A 76 0.48 3.34 9.58
C LEU A 76 0.03 3.81 10.96
N ARG A 77 0.81 4.70 11.58
CA ARG A 77 0.51 5.24 12.90
C ARG A 77 -0.77 6.06 12.90
N ASP A 78 -0.95 6.92 11.89
CA ASP A 78 -2.11 7.81 11.81
C ASP A 78 -3.40 7.03 11.54
N LEU A 79 -3.37 6.05 10.62
CA LEU A 79 -4.52 5.19 10.34
C LEU A 79 -4.90 4.31 11.53
N ARG A 80 -3.91 3.76 12.25
CA ARG A 80 -4.17 2.98 13.47
C ARG A 80 -4.74 3.83 14.60
N ARG A 81 -4.40 5.12 14.67
CA ARG A 81 -5.01 6.06 15.63
C ARG A 81 -6.43 6.44 15.23
N LEU A 82 -6.71 6.49 13.93
CA LEU A 82 -8.05 6.76 13.39
C LEU A 82 -9.00 5.55 13.55
N ALA A 83 -8.45 4.34 13.60
CA ALA A 83 -9.21 3.10 13.71
C ALA A 83 -10.15 3.10 14.95
N PRO A 84 -11.46 2.90 14.77
CA PRO A 84 -12.42 2.91 15.88
C PRO A 84 -12.19 1.79 16.89
N THR A 85 -11.66 0.65 16.44
CA THR A 85 -11.42 -0.54 17.26
C THR A 85 -10.04 -1.14 17.04
N ALA A 86 -9.58 -1.96 17.98
CA ALA A 86 -8.34 -2.74 17.82
C ALA A 86 -8.39 -3.65 16.59
N ARG A 87 -9.56 -4.23 16.28
CA ARG A 87 -9.77 -5.06 15.10
C ARG A 87 -9.60 -4.25 13.81
N ASP A 88 -10.02 -3.00 13.79
CA ASP A 88 -9.83 -2.12 12.64
C ASP A 88 -8.37 -1.67 12.51
N ALA A 89 -7.70 -1.40 13.62
CA ALA A 89 -6.25 -1.13 13.62
C ALA A 89 -5.45 -2.33 13.09
N ASP A 90 -5.94 -3.56 13.36
CA ASP A 90 -5.40 -4.80 12.84
C ASP A 90 -5.64 -4.98 11.33
N LYS A 91 -6.45 -4.16 10.67
CA LYS A 91 -6.55 -4.15 9.20
C LYS A 91 -5.44 -3.31 8.55
N VAL A 92 -4.76 -2.45 9.29
CA VAL A 92 -3.75 -1.54 8.74
C VAL A 92 -2.38 -2.24 8.69
N ARG A 93 -1.77 -2.28 7.49
CA ARG A 93 -0.47 -2.91 7.22
C ARG A 93 0.40 -2.01 6.34
N LEU A 94 1.72 -2.14 6.43
CA LEU A 94 2.65 -1.48 5.51
C LEU A 94 2.68 -2.22 4.17
N LEU A 95 2.74 -1.49 3.05
CA LEU A 95 2.89 -2.07 1.73
C LEU A 95 4.15 -2.94 1.66
N ARG A 96 5.30 -2.38 2.06
CA ARG A 96 6.58 -3.09 1.94
C ARG A 96 6.75 -4.24 2.92
N ALA A 97 5.80 -4.46 3.84
CA ALA A 97 5.76 -5.71 4.59
C ALA A 97 5.50 -6.94 3.69
N TYR A 98 4.94 -6.72 2.49
CA TYR A 98 4.72 -7.75 1.48
C TYR A 98 5.86 -7.85 0.46
N ASP A 99 6.83 -6.93 0.49
CA ASP A 99 8.01 -6.99 -0.38
C ASP A 99 8.93 -8.13 0.10
N ALA A 100 9.04 -9.17 -0.73
CA ALA A 100 9.83 -10.37 -0.42
C ALA A 100 11.33 -10.08 -0.25
N ALA A 101 11.84 -8.99 -0.85
CA ALA A 101 13.25 -8.62 -0.76
C ALA A 101 13.62 -8.07 0.63
N VAL A 102 12.67 -7.44 1.32
CA VAL A 102 12.89 -6.86 2.67
C VAL A 102 12.23 -7.67 3.80
N SER A 103 11.19 -8.46 3.51
CA SER A 103 10.53 -9.34 4.48
C SER A 103 10.52 -10.80 4.00
N PRO A 104 11.63 -11.57 4.15
CA PRO A 104 11.73 -12.95 3.68
C PRO A 104 10.85 -13.97 4.44
N GLY A 105 9.92 -13.51 5.27
CA GLY A 105 9.00 -14.33 6.08
C GLY A 105 7.55 -14.35 5.61
N GLY A 106 7.15 -13.50 4.65
CA GLY A 106 5.78 -13.42 4.11
C GLY A 106 4.70 -13.10 5.15
N VAL A 107 4.07 -11.93 5.07
CA VAL A 107 2.95 -11.61 5.97
C VAL A 107 1.68 -12.27 5.44
N SER A 108 1.14 -13.24 6.16
CA SER A 108 -0.18 -13.82 5.85
C SER A 108 -1.28 -12.81 6.21
N PRO A 109 -2.18 -12.45 5.29
CA PRO A 109 -3.35 -11.66 5.63
C PRO A 109 -4.31 -12.53 6.44
N GLY A 110 -4.71 -12.06 7.61
CA GLY A 110 -5.74 -12.73 8.41
C GLY A 110 -7.13 -12.26 8.01
N GLY A 111 -7.92 -13.13 7.38
CA GLY A 111 -9.37 -12.97 7.16
C GLY A 111 -9.79 -12.26 5.84
N ALA A 112 -10.97 -12.67 5.34
CA ALA A 112 -11.78 -12.21 4.19
C ALA A 112 -11.38 -10.93 3.46
N VAL A 113 -11.40 -10.91 2.12
CA VAL A 113 -10.95 -9.75 1.32
C VAL A 113 -12.02 -9.23 0.35
N ARG A 114 -12.57 -8.07 0.67
CA ARG A 114 -12.79 -6.93 -0.23
C ARG A 114 -11.73 -5.89 0.11
N LEU A 115 -10.72 -5.81 -0.74
CA LEU A 115 -9.63 -4.85 -0.54
C LEU A 115 -10.19 -3.44 -0.75
N GLY A 116 -9.69 -2.46 -0.02
CA GLY A 116 -10.06 -1.08 -0.32
C GLY A 116 -9.23 -0.10 0.48
N ALA A 117 -8.94 1.01 -0.18
CA ALA A 117 -8.11 2.12 0.26
C ALA A 117 -6.66 1.73 0.60
N MET A 118 -5.81 1.83 -0.42
CA MET A 118 -4.39 2.10 -0.26
C MET A 118 -4.22 3.58 0.09
N VAL A 119 -3.58 3.90 1.21
CA VAL A 119 -3.55 5.27 1.71
C VAL A 119 -2.18 5.91 1.51
N ALA A 120 -2.14 7.03 0.79
CA ALA A 120 -0.97 7.87 0.57
C ALA A 120 -1.33 9.32 0.89
N THR A 121 -0.59 9.99 1.78
CA THR A 121 -0.66 11.45 1.89
C THR A 121 0.44 12.14 1.11
N GLY A 122 0.06 13.29 0.54
CA GLY A 122 0.92 14.46 0.56
C GLY A 122 0.76 15.18 1.90
N ASP A 123 1.91 15.50 2.49
CA ASP A 123 2.16 16.40 3.62
C ASP A 123 1.88 15.89 5.06
N ILE A 124 2.95 15.41 5.71
CA ILE A 124 3.21 15.68 7.13
C ILE A 124 4.61 16.27 7.30
N GLY A 125 4.68 17.57 7.57
CA GLY A 125 5.91 18.25 7.92
C GLY A 125 6.58 17.69 9.19
N GLY A 126 7.88 17.41 9.06
CA GLY A 126 8.91 17.56 10.09
C GLY A 126 8.86 16.64 11.33
N VAL A 127 9.87 15.79 11.48
CA VAL A 127 10.98 16.03 12.43
C VAL A 127 12.19 15.15 12.07
N SER A 128 13.32 15.80 11.81
CA SER A 128 14.64 15.19 11.88
C SER A 128 15.09 15.13 13.34
N ASP A 129 15.65 13.98 13.77
CA ASP A 129 16.99 13.81 14.36
C ASP A 129 17.01 12.52 15.20
N VAL A 130 17.72 11.48 14.73
CA VAL A 130 18.20 10.39 15.60
C VAL A 130 19.58 9.94 15.12
N THR A 131 20.56 10.18 15.99
CA THR A 131 21.93 9.64 15.88
C THR A 131 21.91 8.11 16.02
N VAL A 132 22.51 7.39 15.06
CA VAL A 132 22.70 5.93 15.10
C VAL A 132 24.01 5.55 15.82
N PRO A 133 24.02 4.58 16.75
CA PRO A 133 25.24 3.91 17.15
C PRO A 133 25.54 2.72 16.23
N SER A 134 26.83 2.55 15.89
CA SER A 134 27.35 1.42 15.13
C SER A 134 27.28 0.12 15.96
N GLY A 135 26.61 -0.91 15.43
CA GLY A 135 26.57 -2.24 16.05
C GLY A 135 25.84 -3.27 15.18
N ASP A 136 26.58 -4.26 14.72
CA ASP A 136 26.18 -5.42 13.92
C ASP A 136 25.29 -6.42 14.71
N MET A 137 24.08 -6.76 14.20
CA MET A 137 23.50 -8.12 14.22
C MET A 137 22.06 -8.23 13.64
N ARG A 138 21.85 -9.28 12.82
CA ARG A 138 20.60 -10.01 12.46
C ARG A 138 19.47 -9.20 11.78
N VAL A 139 19.34 -9.39 10.46
CA VAL A 139 18.36 -8.75 9.56
C VAL A 139 16.95 -9.30 9.78
N GLY A 140 16.25 -8.78 10.79
CA GLY A 140 14.85 -8.41 10.58
C GLY A 140 14.86 -7.00 10.00
N ALA A 141 14.05 -6.71 8.97
CA ALA A 141 13.94 -5.36 8.42
C ALA A 141 13.72 -4.38 9.57
N ARG A 142 14.57 -3.35 9.66
CA ARG A 142 14.31 -2.26 10.59
C ARG A 142 13.04 -1.58 10.12
N SER A 143 12.28 -0.99 11.03
CA SER A 143 10.93 -0.51 10.71
C SER A 143 10.94 0.55 9.58
N HIS A 144 11.99 1.40 9.50
CA HIS A 144 12.17 2.38 8.42
C HIS A 144 12.60 1.76 7.08
N ASP A 145 13.08 0.51 7.05
CA ASP A 145 13.41 -0.19 5.80
C ASP A 145 12.13 -0.57 5.02
N LEU A 146 10.96 -0.49 5.68
CA LEU A 146 9.65 -0.79 5.12
C LEU A 146 8.88 0.45 4.65
N ASP A 147 9.46 1.64 4.78
CA ASP A 147 8.86 2.85 4.25
C ASP A 147 9.03 2.92 2.73
N VAL A 148 8.00 3.38 2.04
CA VAL A 148 8.10 3.93 0.70
C VAL A 148 8.37 5.43 0.87
N PRO A 149 9.54 5.93 0.49
CA PRO A 149 9.87 7.35 0.64
C PRO A 149 8.88 8.24 -0.12
N ASP A 150 8.52 9.36 0.49
CA ASP A 150 7.72 10.39 -0.18
C ASP A 150 8.55 11.02 -1.33
N PRO A 151 8.13 10.85 -2.60
CA PRO A 151 8.91 11.33 -3.74
C PRO A 151 8.78 12.85 -3.98
N TYR A 152 7.83 13.53 -3.33
CA TYR A 152 7.44 14.91 -3.66
C TYR A 152 8.55 15.93 -3.38
N TYR A 153 9.38 15.66 -2.38
CA TYR A 153 10.53 16.50 -2.00
C TYR A 153 11.78 16.23 -2.85
N GLY A 154 11.73 15.26 -3.77
CA GLY A 154 12.80 14.89 -4.68
C GLY A 154 12.57 15.29 -6.14
N GLY A 155 13.48 14.82 -7.01
CA GLY A 155 13.33 14.90 -8.47
C GLY A 155 12.59 13.69 -9.05
N MET A 156 12.52 13.60 -10.39
CA MET A 156 11.85 12.48 -11.09
C MET A 156 12.35 11.10 -10.67
N ALA A 157 13.66 10.96 -10.39
CA ALA A 157 14.25 9.71 -9.92
C ALA A 157 13.60 9.18 -8.62
N GLY A 158 13.12 10.07 -7.74
CA GLY A 158 12.42 9.66 -6.54
C GLY A 158 11.04 9.06 -6.83
N PHE A 159 10.35 9.54 -7.87
CA PHE A 159 9.08 8.95 -8.31
C PHE A 159 9.29 7.59 -8.98
N GLU A 160 10.36 7.43 -9.75
CA GLU A 160 10.74 6.14 -10.37
C GLU A 160 11.11 5.12 -9.29
N GLU A 161 11.94 5.50 -8.30
CA GLU A 161 12.27 4.64 -7.17
C GLU A 161 11.04 4.26 -6.32
N CYS A 162 10.14 5.22 -6.09
CA CYS A 162 8.85 4.98 -5.44
C CYS A 162 8.02 3.95 -6.21
N LEU A 163 7.99 4.06 -7.54
CA LEU A 163 7.28 3.10 -8.41
C LEU A 163 7.89 1.70 -8.27
N ASP A 164 9.21 1.56 -8.36
CA ASP A 164 9.90 0.27 -8.26
C ASP A 164 9.58 -0.45 -6.93
N MET A 165 9.60 0.29 -5.81
CA MET A 165 9.25 -0.25 -4.49
C MET A 165 7.78 -0.68 -4.41
N VAL A 166 6.89 0.10 -5.00
CA VAL A 166 5.45 -0.18 -5.04
C VAL A 166 5.17 -1.43 -5.88
N GLU A 167 5.81 -1.57 -7.04
CA GLU A 167 5.68 -2.74 -7.91
C GLU A 167 6.16 -4.01 -7.20
N ALA A 168 7.37 -3.97 -6.63
CA ALA A 168 7.96 -5.12 -5.93
C ALA A 168 7.08 -5.59 -4.76
N ALA A 169 6.52 -4.66 -3.99
CA ALA A 169 5.63 -5.00 -2.88
C ALA A 169 4.23 -5.47 -3.34
N SER A 170 3.75 -4.96 -4.48
CA SER A 170 2.43 -5.31 -5.02
C SER A 170 2.33 -6.78 -5.41
N ASP A 171 3.41 -7.40 -5.88
CA ASP A 171 3.43 -8.84 -6.20
C ASP A 171 3.23 -9.72 -4.96
N GLY A 172 3.93 -9.38 -3.87
CA GLY A 172 3.74 -10.08 -2.61
C GLY A 172 2.35 -9.84 -2.01
N LEU A 173 1.83 -8.62 -2.15
CA LEU A 173 0.48 -8.28 -1.70
C LEU A 173 -0.58 -9.07 -2.50
N LEU A 174 -0.42 -9.21 -3.81
CA LEU A 174 -1.32 -10.01 -4.66
C LEU A 174 -1.30 -11.48 -4.24
N THR A 175 -0.11 -12.03 -3.96
CA THR A 175 0.05 -13.39 -3.46
C THR A 175 -0.69 -13.61 -2.15
N ALA A 176 -0.54 -12.67 -1.21
CA ALA A 176 -1.26 -12.66 0.06
C ALA A 176 -2.79 -12.64 -0.16
N VAL A 177 -3.28 -11.75 -1.03
CA VAL A 177 -4.71 -11.63 -1.34
C VAL A 177 -5.29 -12.92 -1.93
N ARG A 178 -4.58 -13.54 -2.88
CA ARG A 178 -4.98 -14.84 -3.45
C ARG A 178 -5.08 -15.92 -2.37
N ALA A 179 -4.10 -15.98 -1.47
CA ALA A 179 -4.14 -16.94 -0.36
C ALA A 179 -5.35 -16.71 0.57
N ALA A 180 -5.68 -15.46 0.86
CA ALA A 180 -6.87 -15.12 1.65
C ALA A 180 -8.17 -15.57 0.96
N LEU A 181 -8.34 -15.25 -0.32
CA LEU A 181 -9.52 -15.64 -1.11
C LEU A 181 -9.65 -17.16 -1.22
N GLY A 182 -8.53 -17.88 -1.34
CA GLY A 182 -8.50 -19.34 -1.35
C GLY A 182 -8.90 -19.95 -0.01
N ALA A 183 -8.46 -19.38 1.10
CA ALA A 183 -8.85 -19.82 2.44
C ALA A 183 -10.35 -19.64 2.72
N GLU A 184 -11.00 -18.69 2.04
CA GLU A 184 -12.44 -18.44 2.12
C GLU A 184 -13.29 -19.23 1.11
N GLY A 185 -12.65 -19.96 0.20
CA GLY A 185 -13.34 -20.70 -0.87
C GLY A 185 -13.98 -19.80 -1.93
N VAL A 186 -13.45 -18.58 -2.11
CA VAL A 186 -13.99 -17.56 -3.03
C VAL A 186 -13.31 -17.58 -4.40
N LEU A 187 -12.14 -18.24 -4.53
CA LEU A 187 -11.46 -18.36 -5.83
C LEU A 187 -12.23 -19.28 -6.79
N PRO A 188 -12.39 -18.89 -8.07
CA PRO A 188 -12.90 -19.79 -9.09
C PRO A 188 -11.94 -20.97 -9.30
N GLU A 189 -12.47 -22.18 -9.51
CA GLU A 189 -11.69 -23.44 -9.55
C GLU A 189 -10.61 -23.51 -10.66
N ASP A 190 -10.58 -22.55 -11.60
CA ASP A 190 -9.72 -22.54 -12.79
C ASP A 190 -8.58 -21.48 -12.78
N SER A 191 -8.25 -20.86 -11.64
CA SER A 191 -7.08 -19.96 -11.58
C SER A 191 -5.75 -20.74 -11.63
N PRO A 192 -4.73 -20.28 -12.41
CA PRO A 192 -3.45 -20.96 -12.49
C PRO A 192 -2.70 -20.93 -11.14
N PRO A 193 -1.96 -22.00 -10.79
CA PRO A 193 -1.21 -22.04 -9.53
C PRO A 193 -0.05 -21.03 -9.51
N ALA A 194 0.27 -20.58 -8.30
CA ALA A 194 1.37 -19.68 -7.96
C ALA A 194 2.75 -20.21 -8.39
#